data_AF-A0A6L8AE08-F1
#
_entry.id   AF-A0A6L8AE08-F1
#
_cell.length_a   1.000
_cell.length_b   1.000
_cell.length_c   1.000
_cell.angle_alpha   90.00
_cell.angle_beta   90.00
_cell.angle_gamma   90.00
#
_symmetry.space_group_name_H-M   'P 1'
#
loop_
_entity.id
_entity.type
_entity.pdbx_description
1 polymer ?
#
loop_
_entity_poly.entity_id
_entity_poly.type
_entity_poly.pdbx_seq_one_letter_code
_entity_poly.pdbx_strand_id
1 'polypeptide(L)'
;MSDAPVIVVYLRQPDTSNPYESRDDPYWEFGSFGCTGCHAHNLMNLRKLEEIRGNRLAFVQGGKGEIRLVYLTPRIDVRFHLHRGEAIWQPAEMPLAFSSAPVLINNDFQSDVPSVIDLMINVNRSTPCGKFASKFRSRRTPLPADIAKELISVYEQFSNQQAYRAKCYIEALPYMPPKIDRNRQTTYKRHIAYGNDTRTRKRILCHDKSVHNLKTLKRKRSC
;
A
#
# COMPACT_ATOMS: atom_id res chain seq x y z
N MET A 1 -0.22 8.54 -25.72
CA MET A 1 0.67 7.79 -24.79
C MET A 1 -0.20 6.73 -24.12
N SER A 2 0.20 5.46 -24.10
CA SER A 2 -0.58 4.44 -23.39
C SER A 2 -0.54 4.71 -21.89
N ASP A 3 -1.70 4.83 -21.24
CA ASP A 3 -1.79 4.98 -19.80
C ASP A 3 -1.05 3.82 -19.10
N ALA A 4 -0.25 4.17 -18.09
CA ALA A 4 0.47 3.18 -17.31
C ALA A 4 -0.52 2.21 -16.64
N PRO A 5 -0.20 0.89 -16.54
CA PRO A 5 -1.04 -0.04 -15.82
C PRO A 5 -1.25 0.42 -14.36
N VAL A 6 -2.46 0.19 -13.84
CA VAL A 6 -2.85 0.62 -12.49
C VAL A 6 -2.94 -0.59 -11.58
N ILE A 7 -2.23 -0.56 -10.45
CA ILE A 7 -2.32 -1.57 -9.40
C ILE A 7 -3.07 -0.97 -8.21
N VAL A 8 -4.09 -1.67 -7.72
CA VAL A 8 -4.82 -1.26 -6.51
C VAL A 8 -4.03 -1.62 -5.26
N VAL A 9 -3.86 -0.64 -4.37
CA VAL A 9 -3.19 -0.78 -3.08
C VAL A 9 -4.21 -0.57 -1.97
N TYR A 10 -4.63 -1.66 -1.33
CA TYR A 10 -5.59 -1.62 -0.24
C TYR A 10 -4.90 -1.29 1.08
N LEU A 11 -5.15 -0.09 1.59
CA LEU A 11 -4.61 0.41 2.85
C LEU A 11 -5.38 -0.16 4.05
N ARG A 12 -4.65 -0.38 5.15
CA ARG A 12 -5.24 -0.83 6.41
C ARG A 12 -5.91 0.33 7.13
N GLN A 13 -7.07 0.08 7.70
CA GLN A 13 -7.70 1.01 8.64
C GLN A 13 -6.84 1.17 9.90
N PRO A 14 -6.79 2.36 10.51
CA PRO A 14 -6.30 2.52 11.87
C PRO A 14 -7.03 1.56 12.82
N ASP A 15 -6.27 0.86 13.66
CA ASP A 15 -6.80 0.06 14.77
C ASP A 15 -6.97 0.96 15.99
N THR A 16 -8.20 1.40 16.24
CA THR A 16 -8.52 2.30 17.35
C THR A 16 -8.45 1.63 18.71
N SER A 17 -8.40 0.29 18.76
CA SER A 17 -8.28 -0.46 20.03
C SER A 17 -6.84 -0.55 20.53
N ASN A 18 -5.86 -0.39 19.65
CA ASN A 18 -4.45 -0.43 19.99
C ASN A 18 -3.91 1.00 20.26
N PRO A 19 -3.58 1.35 21.52
CA PRO A 19 -3.11 2.71 21.87
C PRO A 19 -1.76 3.07 21.23
N TYR A 20 -1.02 2.10 20.71
CA TYR A 20 0.26 2.32 20.04
C TYR A 20 0.16 2.39 18.51
N GLU A 21 -1.02 2.18 17.92
CA GLU A 21 -1.20 2.28 16.47
C GLU A 21 -1.05 3.73 16.02
N SER A 22 -0.08 3.94 15.12
CA SER A 22 0.21 5.24 14.50
C SER A 22 -0.15 5.31 13.02
N ARG A 23 -0.24 4.15 12.35
CA ARG A 23 -0.47 3.99 10.90
C ARG A 23 0.43 4.93 10.09
N ASP A 24 1.75 4.73 10.11
CA ASP A 24 2.68 5.74 9.57
C ASP A 24 2.84 5.75 8.03
N ASP A 25 2.41 4.70 7.33
CA ASP A 25 2.52 4.49 5.87
C ASP A 25 1.12 4.65 5.22
N PRO A 26 0.93 5.34 4.08
CA PRO A 26 1.95 5.94 3.18
C PRO A 26 2.54 7.28 3.62
N TYR A 27 3.75 7.56 3.16
CA TYR A 27 4.42 8.87 3.30
C TYR A 27 4.12 9.74 2.07
N TRP A 28 2.88 10.20 1.96
CA TRP A 28 2.39 11.02 0.84
C TRP A 28 3.25 12.27 0.59
N GLU A 29 3.62 12.93 1.69
CA GLU A 29 4.41 14.16 1.71
C GLU A 29 5.77 14.00 1.03
N PHE A 30 6.26 12.76 0.95
CA PHE A 30 7.58 12.41 0.40
C PHE A 30 7.48 11.52 -0.84
N GLY A 31 6.25 11.24 -1.30
CA GLY A 31 6.01 10.35 -2.43
C GLY A 31 6.55 8.95 -2.20
N SER A 32 6.28 8.35 -1.04
CA SER A 32 6.85 7.06 -0.63
C SER A 32 5.82 6.12 0.00
N PHE A 33 5.95 4.83 -0.31
CA PHE A 33 5.17 3.74 0.27
C PHE A 33 6.04 2.49 0.47
N GLY A 34 5.89 1.81 1.60
CA GLY A 34 6.52 0.50 1.85
C GLY A 34 7.80 0.53 2.69
N CYS A 35 8.40 1.71 2.91
CA CYS A 35 9.66 1.83 3.67
C CYS A 35 9.53 1.36 5.13
N THR A 36 8.31 1.31 5.68
CA THR A 36 8.02 0.76 7.02
C THR A 36 8.14 -0.77 7.07
N GLY A 37 8.22 -1.45 5.92
CA GLY A 37 8.13 -2.91 5.80
C GLY A 37 6.70 -3.40 5.60
N CYS A 38 5.73 -2.48 5.49
CA CYS A 38 4.37 -2.84 5.13
C CYS A 38 4.34 -3.54 3.76
N HIS A 39 3.38 -4.45 3.57
CA HIS A 39 3.19 -5.15 2.29
C HIS A 39 4.41 -5.98 1.80
N ALA A 40 5.40 -6.25 2.65
CA ALA A 40 6.62 -6.99 2.29
C ALA A 40 6.35 -8.43 1.81
N HIS A 41 5.24 -9.03 2.21
CA HIS A 41 4.83 -10.36 1.75
C HIS A 41 3.99 -10.33 0.46
N ASN A 42 3.51 -9.17 0.04
CA ASN A 42 2.72 -8.98 -1.17
C ASN A 42 3.35 -7.91 -2.08
N LEU A 43 2.79 -6.71 -2.22
CA LEU A 43 3.17 -5.66 -3.17
C LEU A 43 4.63 -5.20 -3.02
N MET A 44 5.14 -5.08 -1.80
CA MET A 44 6.51 -4.65 -1.52
C MET A 44 7.49 -5.84 -1.35
N ASN A 45 7.13 -7.01 -1.88
CA ASN A 45 8.01 -8.18 -1.86
C ASN A 45 9.25 -7.94 -2.72
N LEU A 46 10.43 -7.94 -2.10
CA LEU A 46 11.72 -7.70 -2.73
C LEU A 46 11.97 -8.54 -3.99
N ARG A 47 11.57 -9.81 -3.99
CA ARG A 47 11.81 -10.72 -5.13
C ARG A 47 11.02 -10.34 -6.37
N LYS A 48 9.95 -9.56 -6.19
CA LYS A 48 9.00 -9.18 -7.22
C LYS A 48 8.86 -7.66 -7.36
N LEU A 49 9.66 -6.88 -6.62
CA LEU A 49 9.48 -5.44 -6.53
C LEU A 49 9.67 -4.76 -7.89
N GLU A 50 10.58 -5.29 -8.70
CA GLU A 50 10.85 -4.77 -10.04
C GLU A 50 9.62 -4.86 -10.97
N GLU A 51 8.75 -5.86 -10.77
CA GLU A 51 7.54 -6.06 -11.59
C GLU A 51 6.55 -4.89 -11.50
N ILE A 52 6.61 -4.09 -10.43
CA ILE A 52 5.68 -2.98 -10.23
C ILE A 52 6.23 -1.63 -10.71
N ARG A 53 7.51 -1.57 -11.11
CA ARG A 53 8.14 -0.34 -11.62
C ARG A 53 7.39 0.19 -12.83
N GLY A 54 7.21 1.50 -12.91
CA GLY A 54 6.58 2.19 -14.03
C GLY A 54 5.05 2.11 -14.06
N ASN A 55 4.43 1.33 -13.17
CA ASN A 55 2.97 1.30 -12.97
C ASN A 55 2.51 2.52 -12.15
N ARG A 56 1.20 2.74 -12.12
CA ARG A 56 0.55 3.65 -11.16
C ARG A 56 -0.03 2.83 -10.01
N LEU A 57 -0.07 3.40 -8.82
CA LEU A 57 -0.70 2.83 -7.65
C LEU A 57 -1.99 3.59 -7.34
N ALA A 58 -3.12 2.88 -7.36
CA ALA A 58 -4.42 3.35 -6.92
C ALA A 58 -4.60 2.98 -5.45
N PHE A 59 -4.36 3.93 -4.56
CA PHE A 59 -4.49 3.72 -3.13
C PHE A 59 -5.93 3.85 -2.67
N VAL A 60 -6.40 2.81 -2.01
CA VAL A 60 -7.78 2.72 -1.57
C VAL A 60 -7.82 2.48 -0.07
N GLN A 61 -8.78 3.09 0.60
CA GLN A 61 -8.91 3.08 2.04
C GLN A 61 -10.32 2.64 2.41
N GLY A 62 -10.44 1.71 3.34
CA GLY A 62 -11.76 1.34 3.89
C GLY A 62 -12.21 2.33 4.97
N GLY A 63 -13.49 2.67 4.99
CA GLY A 63 -14.19 3.44 6.03
C GLY A 63 -15.31 2.64 6.71
N LYS A 64 -16.40 3.30 7.08
CA LYS A 64 -17.48 2.69 7.89
C LYS A 64 -18.57 2.17 6.96
N GLY A 65 -18.21 1.16 6.17
CA GLY A 65 -19.11 0.56 5.18
C GLY A 65 -18.86 1.02 3.74
N GLU A 66 -17.85 1.85 3.51
CA GLU A 66 -17.37 2.19 2.16
C GLU A 66 -15.86 1.95 1.99
N ILE A 67 -15.42 1.88 0.74
CA ILE A 67 -14.03 1.92 0.33
C ILE A 67 -13.88 3.05 -0.68
N ARG A 68 -12.88 3.90 -0.47
CA ARG A 68 -12.67 5.10 -1.28
C ARG A 68 -11.29 5.11 -1.92
N LEU A 69 -11.19 5.67 -3.12
CA LEU A 69 -9.93 5.89 -3.84
C LEU A 69 -9.33 7.23 -3.41
N VAL A 70 -8.42 7.17 -2.44
CA VAL A 70 -7.85 8.39 -1.81
C VAL A 70 -6.72 8.99 -2.62
N TYR A 71 -6.00 8.17 -3.40
CA TYR A 71 -4.89 8.66 -4.21
C TYR A 71 -4.62 7.78 -5.42
N LEU A 72 -4.15 8.42 -6.48
CA LEU A 72 -3.62 7.75 -7.65
C LEU A 72 -2.26 8.37 -7.98
N THR A 73 -1.21 7.57 -7.89
CA THR A 73 0.14 8.08 -8.13
C THR A 73 0.34 8.43 -9.61
N PRO A 74 1.34 9.28 -9.91
CA PRO A 74 2.10 9.19 -11.16
C PRO A 74 2.72 7.80 -11.35
N ARG A 75 3.46 7.60 -12.44
CA ARG A 75 4.26 6.37 -12.59
C ARG A 75 5.26 6.27 -11.42
N ILE A 76 5.32 5.10 -10.81
CA ILE A 76 6.25 4.85 -9.70
C ILE A 76 7.61 4.37 -10.20
N ASP A 77 8.62 4.65 -9.40
CA ASP A 77 9.90 3.94 -9.39
C ASP A 77 9.93 3.03 -8.13
N VAL A 78 10.90 2.12 -8.03
CA VAL A 78 11.09 1.27 -6.86
C VAL A 78 12.54 1.30 -6.37
N ARG A 79 12.70 1.37 -5.05
CA ARG A 79 13.97 1.29 -4.34
C ARG A 79 14.07 0.02 -3.51
N PHE A 80 15.26 -0.54 -3.51
CA PHE A 80 15.61 -1.72 -2.74
C PHE A 80 16.40 -1.29 -1.50
N HIS A 81 15.85 -1.56 -0.33
CA HIS A 81 16.58 -1.53 0.94
C HIS A 81 17.00 -2.94 1.32
N LEU A 82 17.83 -3.09 2.36
CA LEU A 82 18.41 -4.38 2.76
C LEU A 82 17.38 -5.50 2.92
N HIS A 83 16.19 -5.19 3.46
CA HIS A 83 15.14 -6.16 3.75
C HIS A 83 13.73 -5.63 3.47
N ARG A 84 13.60 -4.53 2.69
CA ARG A 84 12.33 -3.86 2.39
C ARG A 84 12.34 -3.24 1.00
N GLY A 85 11.20 -3.32 0.31
CA GLY A 85 10.96 -2.55 -0.90
C GLY A 85 10.30 -1.22 -0.58
N GLU A 86 10.58 -0.20 -1.39
CA GLU A 86 9.92 1.09 -1.34
C GLU A 86 9.44 1.43 -2.76
N ALA A 87 8.17 1.79 -2.91
CA ALA A 87 7.67 2.47 -4.09
C ALA A 87 7.81 3.98 -3.89
N ILE A 88 8.35 4.67 -4.89
CA ILE A 88 8.53 6.11 -4.87
C ILE A 88 7.88 6.76 -6.09
N TRP A 89 7.42 8.00 -5.95
CA TRP A 89 6.88 8.78 -7.06
C TRP A 89 7.18 10.26 -6.91
N GLN A 90 7.14 10.96 -8.04
CA GLN A 90 7.19 12.41 -8.13
C GLN A 90 6.20 12.90 -9.21
N PRO A 91 5.58 14.09 -9.05
CA PRO A 91 5.63 14.93 -7.84
C PRO A 91 5.00 14.25 -6.63
N ALA A 92 5.54 14.52 -5.44
CA ALA A 92 4.93 14.11 -4.18
C ALA A 92 3.75 15.04 -3.87
N GLU A 93 2.55 14.47 -3.71
CA GLU A 93 1.35 15.23 -3.39
C GLU A 93 0.56 14.56 -2.28
N MET A 94 -0.14 15.38 -1.51
CA MET A 94 -1.11 14.89 -0.55
C MET A 94 -2.34 14.28 -1.25
N PRO A 95 -2.91 13.20 -0.67
CA PRO A 95 -4.08 12.53 -1.21
C PRO A 95 -5.34 13.37 -1.03
N LEU A 96 -6.43 12.93 -1.66
CA LEU A 96 -7.75 13.41 -1.31
C LEU A 96 -8.06 13.01 0.14
N ALA A 97 -8.67 13.90 0.90
CA ALA A 97 -9.17 13.55 2.23
C ALA A 97 -10.24 12.47 2.10
N PHE A 98 -10.28 11.55 3.06
CA PHE A 98 -11.14 10.37 2.98
C PHE A 98 -12.61 10.72 2.67
N SER A 99 -13.16 11.72 3.36
CA SER A 99 -14.56 12.15 3.21
C SER A 99 -14.89 12.75 1.83
N SER A 100 -13.89 13.22 1.09
CA SER A 100 -14.05 13.84 -0.23
C SER A 100 -13.64 12.94 -1.39
N ALA A 101 -12.94 11.83 -1.11
CA ALA A 101 -12.47 10.90 -2.11
C ALA A 101 -13.65 10.12 -2.75
N PRO A 102 -13.56 9.76 -4.04
CA PRO A 102 -14.58 8.98 -4.72
C PRO A 102 -14.76 7.61 -4.07
N VAL A 103 -16.02 7.19 -3.99
CA VAL A 103 -16.46 5.90 -3.47
C VAL A 103 -16.23 4.85 -4.55
N LEU A 104 -15.29 3.92 -4.33
CA LEU A 104 -15.11 2.77 -5.22
C LEU A 104 -16.17 1.69 -5.01
N ILE A 105 -16.63 1.56 -3.77
CA ILE A 105 -17.73 0.67 -3.42
C ILE A 105 -18.22 0.99 -2.01
N ASN A 106 -19.53 0.91 -1.77
CA ASN A 106 -20.09 0.83 -0.43
C ASN A 106 -20.95 -0.44 -0.26
N ASN A 107 -21.40 -0.70 0.96
CA ASN A 107 -22.21 -1.88 1.27
C ASN A 107 -23.60 -1.87 0.61
N ASP A 108 -24.05 -0.72 0.10
CA ASP A 108 -25.28 -0.56 -0.67
C ASP A 108 -25.05 -0.72 -2.19
N PHE A 109 -23.87 -1.25 -2.60
CA PHE A 109 -23.46 -1.44 -3.99
C PHE A 109 -23.35 -0.16 -4.84
N GLN A 110 -23.27 1.01 -4.22
CA GLN A 110 -23.02 2.27 -4.93
C GLN A 110 -21.52 2.44 -5.20
N SER A 111 -21.18 3.00 -6.37
CA SER A 111 -19.81 3.22 -6.82
C SER A 111 -19.75 4.39 -7.81
N ASP A 112 -18.74 5.24 -7.65
CA ASP A 112 -18.33 6.25 -8.64
C ASP A 112 -17.53 5.62 -9.80
N VAL A 113 -17.07 4.36 -9.64
CA VAL A 113 -16.42 3.54 -10.67
C VAL A 113 -17.21 2.22 -10.85
N PRO A 114 -18.38 2.22 -11.50
CA PRO A 114 -19.24 1.04 -11.62
C PRO A 114 -18.55 -0.24 -12.10
N SER A 115 -17.59 -0.17 -13.03
CA SER A 115 -16.93 -1.37 -13.56
C SER A 115 -16.07 -2.14 -12.54
N VAL A 116 -15.72 -1.52 -11.41
CA VAL A 116 -15.04 -2.22 -10.30
C VAL A 116 -15.91 -3.34 -9.72
N ILE A 117 -17.24 -3.24 -9.83
CA ILE A 117 -18.19 -4.23 -9.33
C ILE A 117 -17.99 -5.57 -10.04
N ASP A 118 -17.68 -5.56 -11.33
CA ASP A 118 -17.49 -6.77 -12.14
C ASP A 118 -16.32 -7.63 -11.65
N LEU A 119 -15.30 -7.00 -11.05
CA LEU A 119 -14.15 -7.69 -10.49
C LEU A 119 -14.47 -8.52 -9.23
N MET A 120 -15.65 -8.32 -8.66
CA MET A 120 -16.07 -8.89 -7.38
C MET A 120 -17.19 -9.93 -7.49
N ILE A 121 -17.77 -10.14 -8.67
CA ILE A 121 -18.94 -11.02 -8.88
C ILE A 121 -18.72 -12.40 -8.26
N ASN A 122 -17.53 -12.99 -8.46
CA ASN A 122 -17.19 -14.34 -8.02
C ASN A 122 -16.50 -14.42 -6.65
N VAL A 123 -16.57 -13.37 -5.83
CA VAL A 123 -15.91 -13.35 -4.51
C VAL A 123 -16.89 -13.78 -3.43
N ASN A 124 -16.53 -14.83 -2.68
CA ASN A 124 -17.34 -15.35 -1.59
C ASN A 124 -17.19 -14.51 -0.30
N ARG A 125 -17.93 -13.41 -0.23
CA ARG A 125 -18.14 -12.57 0.97
C ARG A 125 -19.57 -12.02 0.97
N SER A 126 -20.10 -11.77 2.16
CA SER A 126 -21.48 -11.30 2.35
C SER A 126 -21.70 -9.83 1.99
N THR A 127 -20.67 -8.99 2.12
CA THR A 127 -20.77 -7.55 1.85
C THR A 127 -19.90 -7.13 0.65
N PRO A 128 -20.32 -6.12 -0.14
CA PRO A 128 -19.51 -5.56 -1.23
C PRO A 128 -18.11 -5.14 -0.80
N CYS A 129 -18.00 -4.39 0.31
CA CYS A 129 -16.70 -4.00 0.84
C CYS A 129 -15.86 -5.20 1.26
N GLY A 130 -16.49 -6.24 1.82
CA GLY A 130 -15.84 -7.51 2.13
C GLY A 130 -15.30 -8.20 0.87
N LYS A 131 -16.09 -8.24 -0.22
CA LYS A 131 -15.67 -8.79 -1.51
C LYS A 131 -14.47 -8.03 -2.07
N PHE A 132 -14.53 -6.70 -2.07
CA PHE A 132 -13.44 -5.85 -2.53
C PHE A 132 -12.15 -6.12 -1.73
N ALA A 133 -12.23 -6.01 -0.40
CA ALA A 133 -11.09 -6.22 0.47
C ALA A 133 -10.48 -7.62 0.27
N SER A 134 -11.32 -8.65 0.14
CA SER A 134 -10.86 -10.01 -0.12
C SER A 134 -10.15 -10.17 -1.47
N LYS A 135 -10.58 -9.44 -2.51
CA LYS A 135 -10.00 -9.49 -3.85
C LYS A 135 -8.68 -8.73 -3.96
N PHE A 136 -8.57 -7.58 -3.28
CA PHE A 136 -7.50 -6.61 -3.52
C PHE A 136 -6.43 -6.54 -2.43
N ARG A 137 -6.68 -7.02 -1.20
CA ARG A 137 -5.74 -6.89 -0.06
C ARG A 137 -4.33 -7.44 -0.33
N SER A 138 -4.21 -8.45 -1.17
CA SER A 138 -2.91 -9.05 -1.55
C SER A 138 -2.63 -8.97 -3.06
N ARG A 139 -3.49 -8.29 -3.83
CA ARG A 139 -3.37 -8.24 -5.28
C ARG A 139 -2.17 -7.38 -5.68
N ARG A 140 -1.45 -7.87 -6.69
CA ARG A 140 -0.33 -7.17 -7.33
C ARG A 140 -0.54 -6.98 -8.82
N THR A 141 -1.47 -7.73 -9.39
CA THR A 141 -1.75 -7.67 -10.82
C THR A 141 -2.48 -6.38 -11.15
N PRO A 142 -2.10 -5.70 -12.23
CA PRO A 142 -2.83 -4.54 -12.71
C PRO A 142 -4.32 -4.82 -12.92
N LEU A 143 -5.10 -3.76 -12.89
CA LEU A 143 -6.49 -3.75 -13.33
C LEU A 143 -6.56 -4.03 -14.84
N PRO A 144 -7.66 -4.62 -15.34
CA PRO A 144 -8.02 -4.57 -16.75
C PRO A 144 -7.98 -3.12 -17.27
N ALA A 145 -7.58 -2.94 -18.54
CA ALA A 145 -7.26 -1.62 -19.08
C ALA A 145 -8.46 -0.67 -19.16
N ASP A 146 -9.65 -1.21 -19.45
CA ASP A 146 -10.93 -0.52 -19.42
C ASP A 146 -11.27 0.00 -18.02
N ILE A 147 -11.20 -0.86 -17.00
CA ILE A 147 -11.46 -0.49 -15.60
C ILE A 147 -10.41 0.51 -15.09
N ALA A 148 -9.15 0.33 -15.49
CA ALA A 148 -8.08 1.26 -15.13
C ALA A 148 -8.33 2.67 -15.70
N LYS A 149 -8.78 2.77 -16.96
CA LYS A 149 -9.12 4.06 -17.59
C LYS A 149 -10.27 4.77 -16.89
N GLU A 150 -11.32 4.04 -16.55
CA GLU A 150 -12.45 4.60 -15.80
C GLU A 150 -12.01 5.10 -14.43
N LEU A 151 -11.24 4.30 -13.70
CA LEU A 151 -10.69 4.68 -12.39
C LEU A 151 -9.84 5.95 -12.48
N ILE A 152 -8.96 6.05 -13.49
CA ILE A 152 -8.14 7.24 -13.75
C ILE A 152 -9.05 8.45 -14.00
N SER A 153 -10.01 8.33 -14.91
CA SER A 153 -10.93 9.40 -15.29
C SER A 153 -11.71 9.93 -14.09
N VAL A 154 -12.26 9.04 -13.25
CA VAL A 154 -13.01 9.41 -12.05
C VAL A 154 -12.11 10.10 -11.04
N TYR A 155 -10.90 9.59 -10.80
CA TYR A 155 -9.96 10.24 -9.89
C TYR A 155 -9.59 11.64 -10.35
N GLU A 156 -9.28 11.81 -11.64
CA GLU A 156 -8.90 13.11 -12.22
C GLU A 156 -10.06 14.10 -12.16
N GLN A 157 -11.30 13.64 -12.40
CA GLN A 157 -12.49 14.46 -12.22
C GLN A 157 -12.60 14.99 -10.79
N PHE A 158 -12.51 14.12 -9.77
CA PHE A 158 -12.59 14.55 -8.37
C PHE A 158 -11.43 15.48 -7.99
N SER A 159 -10.21 15.13 -8.40
CA SER A 159 -9.03 15.97 -8.16
C SER A 159 -9.15 17.36 -8.78
N ASN A 160 -9.77 17.49 -9.96
CA ASN A 160 -9.92 18.76 -10.67
C ASN A 160 -11.14 19.58 -10.18
N GLN A 161 -12.19 18.92 -9.71
CA GLN A 161 -13.42 19.56 -9.19
C GLN A 161 -13.30 20.06 -7.73
N GLN A 162 -12.08 20.37 -7.28
CA GLN A 162 -11.77 20.86 -5.94
C GLN A 162 -12.15 19.89 -4.79
N ALA A 163 -12.11 18.57 -5.02
CA ALA A 163 -12.15 17.65 -3.90
C ALA A 163 -11.06 18.02 -2.88
N TYR A 164 -11.42 18.01 -1.59
CA TYR A 164 -10.55 18.51 -0.54
C TYR A 164 -9.29 17.64 -0.44
N ARG A 165 -8.14 18.21 -0.82
CA ARG A 165 -6.85 17.57 -0.59
C ARG A 165 -6.45 17.69 0.87
N ALA A 166 -6.06 16.56 1.45
CA ALA A 166 -5.62 16.50 2.83
C ALA A 166 -4.41 17.43 3.04
N LYS A 167 -4.41 18.22 4.10
CA LYS A 167 -3.26 19.06 4.49
C LYS A 167 -2.21 18.27 5.26
N CYS A 168 -2.63 17.20 5.92
CA CYS A 168 -1.77 16.31 6.67
C CYS A 168 -2.26 14.86 6.55
N TYR A 169 -1.40 13.91 6.90
CA TYR A 169 -1.70 12.48 6.80
C TYR A 169 -3.01 12.06 7.49
N ILE A 170 -3.35 12.67 8.63
CA ILE A 170 -4.54 12.30 9.42
C ILE A 170 -5.83 12.60 8.65
N GLU A 171 -5.86 13.69 7.88
CA GLU A 171 -7.04 14.06 7.08
C GLU A 171 -7.29 13.09 5.92
N ALA A 172 -6.27 12.33 5.52
CA ALA A 172 -6.39 11.26 4.53
C ALA A 172 -7.00 9.97 5.09
N LEU A 173 -7.10 9.84 6.42
CA LEU A 173 -7.59 8.64 7.09
C LEU A 173 -9.11 8.68 7.28
N PRO A 174 -9.76 7.51 7.36
CA PRO A 174 -11.20 7.42 7.64
C PRO A 174 -11.50 7.81 9.09
N TYR A 175 -10.54 7.58 10.00
CA TYR A 175 -10.64 7.87 11.43
C TYR A 175 -9.26 8.24 11.96
N MET A 176 -9.22 8.99 13.05
CA MET A 176 -7.98 9.35 13.71
C MET A 176 -7.32 8.13 14.39
N PRO A 177 -6.02 7.86 14.17
CA PRO A 177 -5.31 6.82 14.90
C PRO A 177 -5.06 7.26 16.35
N PRO A 178 -4.96 6.32 17.32
CA PRO A 178 -4.67 6.65 18.72
C PRO A 178 -3.37 7.41 18.92
N LYS A 179 -2.34 7.11 18.11
CA LYS A 179 -1.06 7.80 18.12
C LYS A 179 -0.86 8.57 16.81
N ILE A 180 -0.49 9.84 16.91
CA ILE A 180 -0.18 10.67 15.75
C ILE A 180 1.35 10.84 15.67
N ASP A 181 1.95 10.44 14.55
CA ASP A 181 3.32 10.85 14.24
C ASP A 181 3.35 12.31 13.79
N ARG A 182 3.77 13.20 14.68
CA ARG A 182 3.93 14.64 14.39
C ARG A 182 5.27 14.96 13.70
N ASN A 183 6.19 14.00 13.62
CA ASN A 183 7.54 14.19 13.09
C ASN A 183 7.80 13.27 11.90
N ARG A 184 6.82 13.15 11.00
CA ARG A 184 6.81 12.20 9.87
C ARG A 184 8.08 12.23 9.03
N GLN A 185 8.66 13.41 8.78
CA GLN A 185 9.91 13.52 8.04
C GLN A 185 11.08 12.82 8.75
N THR A 186 11.19 13.01 10.07
CA THR A 186 12.21 12.35 10.89
C THR A 186 11.98 10.85 10.94
N THR A 187 10.73 10.41 11.10
CA THR A 187 10.36 8.99 11.10
C THR A 187 10.65 8.33 9.75
N TYR A 188 10.29 8.98 8.65
CA TYR A 188 10.62 8.55 7.29
C TYR A 188 12.14 8.39 7.11
N LYS A 189 12.92 9.43 7.43
CA LYS A 189 14.39 9.36 7.36
C LYS A 189 14.98 8.23 8.19
N ARG A 190 14.41 7.95 9.38
CA ARG A 190 14.82 6.80 10.22
C ARG A 190 14.53 5.47 9.53
N HIS A 191 13.38 5.31 8.89
CA HIS A 191 13.07 4.08 8.13
C HIS A 191 14.03 3.88 6.95
N ILE A 192 14.33 4.93 6.20
CA ILE A 192 15.31 4.87 5.11
C ILE A 192 16.71 4.53 5.64
N ALA A 193 17.16 5.18 6.72
CA ALA A 193 18.44 4.90 7.34
C ALA A 193 18.54 3.46 7.85
N TYR A 194 17.50 2.95 8.52
CA TYR A 194 17.41 1.57 8.98
C TYR A 194 17.44 0.57 7.82
N GLY A 195 16.76 0.89 6.72
CA GLY A 195 16.79 0.10 5.50
C GLY A 195 18.18 0.01 4.84
N ASN A 196 19.02 1.02 5.07
CA ASN A 196 20.37 1.13 4.48
C ASN A 196 21.50 0.66 5.42
N ASP A 197 21.23 0.44 6.72
CA ASP A 197 22.28 0.03 7.67
C ASP A 197 22.77 -1.40 7.42
N THR A 198 24.02 -1.50 6.96
CA THR A 198 24.73 -2.74 6.67
C THR A 198 25.23 -3.48 7.92
N ARG A 199 25.23 -2.88 9.12
CA ARG A 199 25.67 -3.53 10.36
C ARG A 199 24.79 -4.74 10.73
N THR A 200 23.54 -4.76 10.27
CA THR A 200 22.62 -5.89 10.43
C THR A 200 22.99 -7.10 9.55
N ARG A 201 23.80 -6.94 8.49
CA ARG A 201 24.28 -8.05 7.64
C ARG A 201 25.10 -9.07 8.44
N LYS A 202 25.93 -8.64 9.40
CA LYS A 202 26.81 -9.56 10.15
C LYS A 202 26.06 -10.49 11.11
N ARG A 203 24.90 -10.09 11.65
CA ARG A 203 24.12 -10.96 12.55
C ARG A 203 23.32 -12.02 11.80
N ILE A 204 22.70 -11.67 10.66
CA ILE A 204 21.86 -12.61 9.91
C ILE A 204 22.72 -13.64 9.15
N LEU A 205 23.84 -13.21 8.53
CA LEU A 205 24.76 -14.15 7.85
C LEU A 205 25.54 -15.05 8.82
N CYS A 206 25.77 -14.64 10.07
CA CYS A 206 26.37 -15.51 11.08
C CYS A 206 25.35 -16.52 11.64
N HIS A 207 24.07 -16.16 11.76
CA HIS A 207 23.05 -17.09 12.26
C HIS A 207 22.70 -18.17 11.22
N ASP A 208 22.60 -17.82 9.93
CA ASP A 208 22.30 -18.79 8.87
C ASP A 208 23.44 -19.82 8.67
N LYS A 209 24.70 -19.39 8.81
CA LYS A 209 25.86 -20.30 8.77
C LYS A 209 25.91 -21.25 9.98
N SER A 210 25.48 -20.82 11.16
CA SER A 210 25.38 -21.71 12.34
C SER A 210 24.26 -22.75 12.23
N VAL A 211 23.11 -22.41 11.61
CA VAL A 211 21.98 -23.34 11.47
C VAL A 211 22.21 -24.36 10.34
N HIS A 212 22.93 -23.98 9.28
CA HIS A 212 23.32 -24.94 8.23
C HIS A 212 24.38 -25.95 8.70
N ASN A 213 25.36 -25.54 9.52
CA ASN A 213 26.37 -26.46 10.04
C ASN A 213 25.84 -27.46 11.10
N LEU A 214 24.79 -27.11 11.84
CA LEU A 214 24.17 -28.04 12.81
C LEU A 214 23.31 -29.12 12.13
N LYS A 215 22.75 -28.85 10.95
CA LYS A 215 21.96 -29.84 10.19
C LYS A 215 22.81 -30.84 9.41
N THR A 216 24.00 -30.45 8.95
CA THR A 216 24.94 -31.35 8.28
C THR A 216 25.67 -32.30 9.25
N LEU A 217 25.90 -31.91 10.51
CA LEU A 217 26.52 -32.81 11.49
C LEU A 217 25.56 -33.90 12.03
N LYS A 218 24.25 -33.66 12.08
CA LYS A 218 23.29 -34.68 12.57
C LYS A 218 22.96 -35.79 11.55
N ARG A 219 23.30 -35.62 10.27
CA ARG A 219 23.07 -36.65 9.23
C ARG A 219 24.22 -37.64 9.03
N LYS A 220 25.37 -37.46 9.71
CA LYS A 220 26.54 -38.36 9.60
C LYS A 220 26.73 -39.30 10.80
N ARG A 221 25.73 -39.49 11.67
CA ARG A 221 25.77 -40.41 12.82
C ARG A 221 24.64 -41.44 12.85
N SER A 222 24.21 -41.90 11.68
CA SER A 222 23.33 -43.07 11.56
C SER A 222 23.75 -43.91 10.36
N CYS A 223 24.88 -44.58 10.51
CA CYS A 223 25.20 -45.89 9.92
C CYS A 223 25.93 -46.66 11.01
#